data_AF-A0A914HYC6-F1
#
_entry.id   AF-A0A914HYC6-F1
#
_cell.length_a   1.000
_cell.length_b   1.000
_cell.length_c   1.000
_cell.angle_alpha   90.00
_cell.angle_beta   90.00
_cell.angle_gamma   90.00
#
_symmetry.space_group_name_H-M   'P 1'
#
loop_
_entity.id
_entity.type
_entity.pdbx_description
1 polymer ?
#
loop_
_entity_poly.entity_id
_entity_poly.type
_entity_poly.pdbx_seq_one_letter_code
_entity_poly.pdbx_strand_id
1 'polypeptide(L)'
;MLLIFPLDLLFALVYPVYNIAVLILRAYKPLLSPADFVSYYHMANTLLVLHSLITVAVYIRFIKFVSKLRRQNIVKNSPNDEAKMHFKQLQAQWN
;
A
#
# COMPACT_ATOMS: atom_id res chain seq x y z
N MET A 1 3.18 -6.94 -7.08
CA MET A 1 3.67 -5.74 -7.81
C MET A 1 2.55 -4.75 -8.15
N LEU A 2 1.39 -5.19 -8.67
CA LEU A 2 0.29 -4.31 -9.12
C LEU A 2 -0.23 -3.27 -8.10
N LEU A 3 -0.07 -3.51 -6.79
CA LEU A 3 -0.56 -2.61 -5.74
C LEU A 3 0.54 -1.77 -5.06
N ILE A 4 1.80 -2.17 -5.23
CA ILE A 4 2.97 -1.46 -4.68
C ILE A 4 3.32 -0.29 -5.60
N PHE A 5 3.28 -0.52 -6.92
CA PHE A 5 3.61 0.50 -7.92
C PHE A 5 2.76 1.79 -7.84
N PRO A 6 1.42 1.74 -7.69
CA PRO A 6 0.62 2.96 -7.53
C PRO A 6 0.94 3.73 -6.24
N LEU A 7 1.34 3.02 -5.19
CA LEU A 7 1.71 3.61 -3.91
C LEU A 7 3.06 4.33 -4.01
N ASP A 8 4.03 3.68 -4.66
CA ASP A 8 5.34 4.24 -4.93
C ASP A 8 5.25 5.45 -5.86
N LEU A 9 4.38 5.40 -6.88
CA LEU A 9 4.09 6.54 -7.75
C LEU A 9 3.47 7.70 -6.95
N LEU A 10 2.52 7.42 -6.06
CA LEU A 10 1.88 8.44 -5.24
C LEU A 10 2.88 9.07 -4.27
N PHE A 11 3.78 8.27 -3.68
CA PHE A 11 4.90 8.77 -2.88
C PHE A 11 5.84 9.67 -3.72
N ALA A 12 6.22 9.21 -4.92
CA ALA A 12 7.08 9.95 -5.82
C ALA A 12 6.48 11.28 -6.31
N LEU A 13 5.16 11.45 -6.24
CA LEU A 13 4.48 12.70 -6.56
C LEU A 13 4.30 13.60 -5.33
N VAL A 14 3.91 13.03 -4.19
CA VAL A 14 3.62 13.80 -2.97
C VAL A 14 4.90 14.38 -2.36
N TYR A 15 5.98 13.60 -2.33
CA TYR A 15 7.21 14.01 -1.65
C TYR A 15 7.89 15.21 -2.31
N PRO A 16 8.02 15.30 -3.64
CA PRO A 16 8.54 16.51 -4.30
C PRO A 16 7.67 17.74 -4.06
N VAL A 17 6.34 17.60 -4.12
CA VAL A 17 5.41 18.72 -3.86
C VAL A 17 5.60 19.26 -2.44
N TYR A 18 5.69 18.38 -1.45
CA TYR A 18 6.00 18.77 -0.07
C TYR A 18 7.36 19.49 0.02
N ASN A 19 8.41 18.95 -0.59
CA ASN A 19 9.74 19.56 -0.53
C ASN A 19 9.76 20.94 -1.18
N ILE A 20 9.12 21.12 -2.34
CA ILE A 20 9.00 22.42 -3.02
C ILE A 20 8.25 23.41 -2.11
N ALA A 21 7.12 23.01 -1.52
CA ALA A 21 6.35 23.86 -0.62
C ALA A 21 7.17 24.32 0.60
N VAL A 22 7.92 23.40 1.22
CA VAL A 22 8.79 23.71 2.38
C VAL A 22 9.97 24.59 1.98
N LEU A 23 10.56 24.38 0.81
CA LEU A 23 11.65 25.23 0.30
C LEU A 23 11.16 26.66 0.07
N ILE A 24 10.00 26.83 -0.55
CA ILE A 24 9.35 28.14 -0.72
C ILE A 24 9.13 28.78 0.65
N LEU A 25 8.48 28.07 1.59
CA LEU A 25 8.25 28.56 2.95
C LEU A 25 9.53 29.03 3.65
N ARG A 26 10.63 28.28 3.51
CA ARG A 26 11.93 28.66 4.09
C ARG A 26 12.55 29.87 3.41
N ALA A 27 12.42 30.00 2.08
CA ALA A 27 12.92 31.15 1.34
C ALA A 27 12.19 32.45 1.75
N TYR A 28 10.88 32.37 1.99
CA TYR A 28 10.07 33.52 2.41
C TYR A 28 10.00 33.70 3.94
N LYS A 29 10.68 32.87 4.74
CA LYS A 29 10.70 32.95 6.21
C LYS A 29 11.02 34.37 6.74
N PRO A 30 11.97 35.14 6.18
CA PRO A 30 12.28 36.49 6.69
C PRO A 30 11.12 37.49 6.55
N LEU A 31 10.16 37.21 5.67
CA LEU A 31 9.03 38.08 5.36
C LEU A 31 7.74 37.67 6.11
N LEU A 32 7.77 36.56 6.84
CA LEU A 32 6.62 35.99 7.53
C LEU A 32 6.71 36.18 9.04
N SER A 33 5.57 36.38 9.68
CA SER A 33 5.52 36.28 11.14
C SER A 33 5.79 34.83 11.59
N PRO A 34 6.31 34.61 12.81
CA PRO A 34 6.53 33.26 13.32
C PRO A 34 5.26 32.41 13.34
N ALA A 35 4.10 33.01 13.66
CA ALA A 35 2.82 32.31 13.71
C ALA A 35 2.38 31.84 12.32
N ASP A 36 2.49 32.71 11.31
CA ASP A 36 2.12 32.37 9.93
C ASP A 36 3.05 31.29 9.36
N PHE A 37 4.36 31.42 9.60
CA PHE A 37 5.33 30.41 9.17
C PHE A 37 4.97 29.03 9.73
N VAL A 38 4.68 28.94 11.04
CA VAL A 38 4.29 27.68 11.70
C VAL A 38 2.97 27.14 11.14
N SER A 39 1.96 28.00 10.94
CA SER A 39 0.67 27.61 10.37
C SER A 39 0.81 27.01 8.96
N TYR A 40 1.55 27.70 8.08
CA TYR A 40 1.81 27.20 6.73
C TYR A 40 2.67 25.94 6.72
N TYR A 41 3.63 25.81 7.65
CA TYR A 41 4.40 24.58 7.80
C TYR A 41 3.52 23.40 8.23
N HIS A 42 2.58 23.62 9.15
CA HIS A 42 1.59 22.60 9.51
C HIS A 42 0.67 22.25 8.35
N MET A 43 0.22 23.22 7.56
CA MET A 43 -0.53 22.96 6.33
C MET A 43 0.27 22.15 5.30
N ALA A 44 1.58 22.38 5.16
CA ALA A 44 2.41 21.53 4.30
C ALA A 44 2.53 20.10 4.86
N ASN A 45 2.64 19.96 6.18
CA ASN A 45 2.74 18.66 6.84
C ASN A 45 1.46 17.82 6.77
N THR A 46 0.27 18.43 6.70
CA THR A 46 -0.98 17.65 6.55
C THR A 46 -1.00 16.84 5.26
N LEU A 47 -0.30 17.29 4.20
CA LEU A 47 -0.13 16.52 2.96
C LEU A 47 0.59 15.19 3.21
N LEU A 48 1.67 15.20 4.00
CA LEU A 48 2.41 13.98 4.35
C LEU A 48 1.58 13.06 5.24
N VAL A 49 0.86 13.62 6.22
CA VAL A 49 -0.03 12.84 7.10
C VAL A 49 -1.13 12.17 6.29
N LEU A 50 -1.74 12.89 5.34
CA LEU A 50 -2.76 12.34 4.46
C LEU A 50 -2.21 11.20 3.59
N HIS A 51 -1.02 11.38 3.02
CA HIS A 51 -0.33 10.32 2.27
C HIS A 51 -0.09 9.08 3.13
N SER A 52 0.42 9.24 4.36
CA SER A 52 0.62 8.12 5.28
C SER A 52 -0.68 7.39 5.62
N LEU A 53 -1.77 8.11 5.85
CA LEU A 53 -3.09 7.51 6.12
C LEU A 53 -3.60 6.70 4.93
N ILE A 54 -3.49 7.24 3.71
CA ILE A 54 -3.86 6.53 2.48
C ILE A 54 -3.02 5.26 2.33
N THR A 55 -1.70 5.39 2.53
CA THR A 55 -0.76 4.26 2.49
C THR A 55 -1.16 3.15 3.44
N VAL A 56 -1.43 3.47 4.71
CA VAL A 56 -1.90 2.49 5.70
C VAL A 56 -3.22 1.84 5.28
N ALA A 57 -4.19 2.63 4.82
CA ALA A 57 -5.49 2.11 4.38
C ALA A 57 -5.36 1.13 3.21
N VAL A 58 -4.48 1.44 2.24
CA VAL A 58 -4.19 0.56 1.10
C VAL A 58 -3.51 -0.73 1.55
N TYR A 59 -2.51 -0.65 2.44
CA TYR A 59 -1.86 -1.83 3.00
C TYR A 59 -2.82 -2.75 3.77
N ILE A 60 -3.71 -2.18 4.59
CA ILE A 60 -4.74 -2.97 5.30
C ILE A 60 -5.63 -3.71 4.31
N ARG A 61 -6.08 -3.04 3.24
CA ARG A 61 -6.89 -3.68 2.18
C ARG A 61 -6.10 -4.78 1.45
N PHE A 62 -4.82 -4.54 1.16
CA PHE A 62 -3.95 -5.51 0.52
C PHE A 62 -3.77 -6.78 1.35
N ILE A 63 -3.46 -6.64 2.64
CA ILE A 63 -3.30 -7.78 3.55
C ILE A 63 -4.58 -8.60 3.62
N LYS A 64 -5.75 -7.94 3.72
CA LYS A 64 -7.06 -8.61 3.70
C LYS A 64 -7.33 -9.34 2.37
N PHE A 65 -6.94 -8.75 1.24
CA PHE A 65 -7.10 -9.37 -0.08
C PHE A 65 -6.23 -10.62 -0.22
N VAL A 66 -4.95 -10.52 0.14
CA VAL A 66 -4.00 -11.63 0.09
C VAL A 66 -4.40 -12.75 1.06
N SER A 67 -4.87 -12.43 2.28
CA SER A 67 -5.32 -13.45 3.22
C SER A 67 -6.56 -14.21 2.72
N LYS A 68 -7.50 -13.51 2.06
CA LYS A 68 -8.66 -14.12 1.41
C LYS A 68 -8.25 -15.05 0.27
N LEU A 69 -7.35 -14.60 -0.62
CA LEU A 69 -6.81 -15.42 -1.72
C LEU A 69 -6.09 -16.67 -1.20
N ARG A 70 -5.26 -16.52 -0.16
CA ARG A 70 -4.56 -17.65 0.47
C ARG A 70 -5.54 -18.66 1.03
N ARG A 71 -6.58 -18.20 1.74
CA ARG A 71 -7.64 -19.06 2.27
C ARG A 71 -8.38 -19.78 1.14
N GLN A 72 -8.68 -19.10 0.03
CA GLN A 72 -9.33 -19.70 -1.13
C GLN A 72 -8.44 -20.75 -1.81
N ASN A 73 -7.14 -20.50 -1.97
CA ASN A 73 -6.22 -21.48 -2.55
C ASN A 73 -6.04 -22.71 -1.64
N ILE A 74 -6.02 -22.55 -0.32
CA ILE A 74 -5.98 -23.69 0.62
C ILE A 74 -7.26 -24.53 0.51
N VAL A 75 -8.42 -23.90 0.35
CA VAL A 75 -9.69 -24.63 0.18
C VAL A 75 -9.75 -25.34 -1.18
N LYS A 76 -9.18 -24.74 -2.24
CA LYS A 76 -9.16 -25.32 -3.60
C LYS A 76 -8.14 -26.45 -3.76
N ASN A 77 -7.03 -26.40 -3.02
CA ASN A 77 -6.00 -27.42 -2.96
C ASN A 77 -6.08 -28.14 -1.61
N SER A 78 -7.28 -28.60 -1.23
CA SER A 78 -7.42 -29.46 -0.07
C SER A 78 -6.58 -30.73 -0.30
N PRO A 79 -5.75 -31.17 0.66
CA PRO A 79 -4.93 -32.38 0.51
C PRO A 79 -5.77 -33.61 0.12
N ASN A 80 -7.06 -33.57 0.46
CA ASN A 80 -8.02 -34.62 0.11
C ASN A 80 -8.32 -34.70 -1.40
N ASP A 81 -8.30 -33.57 -2.12
CA ASP A 81 -8.56 -33.55 -3.57
C ASP A 81 -7.34 -34.00 -4.38
N GLU A 82 -6.13 -33.67 -3.89
CA GLU A 82 -4.87 -34.13 -4.46
C GLU A 82 -4.68 -35.65 -4.25
N ALA A 83 -4.98 -36.13 -3.03
CA ALA A 83 -5.03 -37.57 -2.75
C ALA A 83 -6.08 -38.29 -3.61
N LYS A 84 -7.27 -37.71 -3.81
CA LYS A 84 -8.30 -38.27 -4.70
C LYS A 84 -7.85 -38.39 -6.15
N MET A 85 -7.16 -37.37 -6.65
CA MET A 85 -6.57 -37.37 -8.00
C MET A 85 -5.50 -38.46 -8.14
N HIS A 86 -4.62 -38.61 -7.14
CA HIS A 86 -3.62 -39.68 -7.11
C HIS A 86 -4.24 -41.08 -7.07
N PHE A 87 -5.26 -41.29 -6.23
CA PHE A 87 -6.00 -42.57 -6.18
C PHE A 87 -6.73 -42.88 -7.49
N LYS A 88 -7.29 -41.87 -8.17
CA LYS A 88 -7.89 -42.03 -9.49
C LYS A 88 -6.87 -42.47 -10.55
N GLN A 89 -5.67 -41.90 -10.53
CA GLN A 89 -4.58 -42.28 -11.44
C GLN A 89 -4.10 -43.71 -11.19
N LEU A 90 -3.92 -44.09 -9.93
CA LEU A 90 -3.55 -45.48 -9.57
C LEU A 90 -4.63 -46.48 -10.00
N GLN A 91 -5.91 -46.14 -9.83
CA GLN A 91 -7.00 -47.01 -10.25
C GLN A 91 -7.11 -47.14 -11.78
N ALA A 92 -6.76 -46.09 -12.53
CA ALA A 92 -6.69 -46.14 -14.00
C ALA A 92 -5.47 -46.91 -14.53
N GLN A 93 -4.42 -47.09 -13.72
CA GLN A 93 -3.26 -47.92 -14.07
C GLN A 93 -3.45 -49.40 -13.71
N TRP A 94 -4.37 -49.71 -12.79
CA TRP A 94 -4.66 -51.07 -12.32
C TRP A 94 -5.76 -51.79 -13.10
N ASN A 95 -6.58 -51.03 -13.84
CA ASN A 95 -7.55 -51.52 -14.83
C ASN A 95 -6.95 -51.47 -16.23
#